data_AF-A0A7S2Q331-F1
#
_entry.id   AF-A0A7S2Q331-F1
#
_cell.length_a   1.000
_cell.length_b   1.000
_cell.length_c   1.000
_cell.angle_alpha   90.00
_cell.angle_beta   90.00
_cell.angle_gamma   90.00
#
_symmetry.space_group_name_H-M   'P 1'
#
loop_
_entity.id
_entity.type
_entity.pdbx_description
1 polymer ?
#
loop_
_entity_poly.entity_id
_entity_poly.type
_entity_poly.pdbx_seq_one_letter_code
_entity_poly.pdbx_strand_id
1 'polypeptide(L)'
;AGLHVETVEECAVVTLAGLRGEGDLSRFRSFGTGLFNHWGVGSADHNNGVLVLLFQGDRRLEIVTGRGIAALLPDRWLLEMQLRAMVPHFKAGDHAAGLEAGVSELRHRLRGLAPPHWRPCGGADGGGS
;
A
#
# COMPACT_ATOMS: atom_id res chain seq x y z
N ALA A 1 17.49 9.14 7.69
CA ALA A 1 16.69 8.04 7.11
C ALA A 1 15.96 8.63 5.92
N GLY A 2 16.17 8.09 4.71
CA GLY A 2 15.45 8.53 3.52
C GLY A 2 14.08 7.86 3.51
N LEU A 3 13.01 8.64 3.58
CA LEU A 3 11.65 8.20 3.37
C LEU A 3 11.30 8.57 1.92
N HIS A 4 11.05 7.57 1.07
CA HIS A 4 10.46 7.80 -0.25
C HIS A 4 8.98 7.44 -0.15
N VAL A 5 8.13 8.42 -0.48
CA VAL A 5 6.68 8.31 -0.48
C VAL A 5 6.21 8.50 -1.91
N GLU A 6 5.51 7.50 -2.42
CA GLU A 6 4.77 7.60 -3.68
C GLU A 6 3.29 7.38 -3.37
N THR A 7 2.43 8.29 -3.81
CA THR A 7 0.98 8.21 -3.58
C THR A 7 0.28 7.96 -4.91
N VAL A 8 -0.62 6.98 -4.91
CA VAL A 8 -1.32 6.49 -6.10
C VAL A 8 -2.81 6.46 -5.79
N GLU A 9 -3.50 7.57 -6.01
CA GLU A 9 -4.95 7.83 -5.84
C GLU A 9 -5.60 7.38 -4.51
N GLU A 10 -5.49 6.12 -4.07
CA GLU A 10 -5.80 5.64 -2.71
C GLU A 10 -4.76 4.67 -2.10
N CYS A 11 -3.67 4.40 -2.80
CA CYS A 11 -2.54 3.61 -2.31
C CYS A 11 -1.38 4.53 -1.95
N ALA A 12 -0.92 4.50 -0.70
CA ALA A 12 0.35 5.09 -0.31
C ALA A 12 1.42 3.99 -0.31
N VAL A 13 2.55 4.25 -0.97
CA VAL A 13 3.73 3.39 -0.96
C VAL A 13 4.82 4.09 -0.21
N VAL A 14 5.41 3.38 0.75
CA VAL A 14 6.43 3.91 1.64
C VAL A 14 7.60 2.96 1.70
N THR A 15 8.78 3.46 1.32
CA THR A 15 10.02 2.71 1.43
C THR A 15 10.83 3.23 2.61
N LEU A 16 11.24 2.31 3.48
CA LEU A 16 12.01 2.55 4.70
C LEU A 16 13.30 1.75 4.64
N ALA A 17 14.40 2.35 5.08
CA ALA A 17 15.68 1.64 5.17
C ALA A 17 15.65 0.47 6.17
N GLY A 18 14.73 0.48 7.14
CA GLY A 18 14.56 -0.54 8.18
C GLY A 18 14.10 0.07 9.50
N LEU A 19 13.66 -0.77 10.44
CA LEU A 19 13.40 -0.34 11.81
C LEU A 19 14.61 -0.64 12.70
N ARG A 20 15.11 0.34 13.43
CA ARG A 20 16.20 0.10 14.40
C ARG A 20 15.65 -0.62 15.64
N GLY A 21 16.32 -1.71 16.04
CA GLY A 21 16.03 -2.48 17.26
C GLY A 21 15.61 -3.92 16.94
N GLU A 22 16.40 -4.88 17.42
CA GLU A 22 16.26 -6.29 17.03
C GLU A 22 15.05 -7.01 17.65
N GLY A 23 14.48 -7.94 16.89
CA GLY A 23 13.89 -9.18 17.43
C GLY A 23 12.37 -9.30 17.52
N ASP A 24 11.58 -8.24 17.31
CA ASP A 24 10.12 -8.34 17.42
C ASP A 24 9.39 -7.89 16.15
N LEU A 25 8.80 -8.89 15.50
CA LEU A 25 8.10 -8.79 14.22
C LEU A 25 6.80 -7.99 14.32
N SER A 26 6.23 -7.82 15.52
CA SER A 26 4.99 -7.06 15.72
C SER A 26 5.19 -5.56 15.47
N ARG A 27 6.43 -5.06 15.63
CA ARG A 27 6.77 -3.64 15.48
C ARG A 27 6.52 -3.10 14.07
N PHE A 28 6.78 -3.90 13.04
CA PHE A 28 6.55 -3.52 11.65
C PHE A 28 5.07 -3.27 11.37
N ARG A 29 4.20 -4.17 11.86
CA ARG A 29 2.74 -4.04 11.75
C ARG A 29 2.21 -2.88 12.58
N SER A 30 2.70 -2.72 13.81
CA SER A 30 2.34 -1.60 14.68
C SER A 30 2.77 -0.25 14.10
N PHE A 31 3.97 -0.17 13.52
CA PHE A 31 4.46 1.00 12.82
C PHE A 31 3.59 1.32 11.61
N GLY A 32 3.28 0.32 10.78
CA GLY A 32 2.44 0.50 9.61
C GLY A 32 1.03 0.95 9.96
N THR A 33 0.42 0.36 10.99
CA THR A 33 -0.89 0.77 11.49
C THR A 33 -0.85 2.21 12.04
N GLY A 34 0.19 2.56 12.78
CA GLY A 34 0.39 3.91 13.29
C GLY A 34 0.55 4.94 12.18
N LEU A 35 1.35 4.63 11.16
CA LEU A 35 1.56 5.50 10.00
C LEU A 35 0.29 5.66 9.16
N PHE A 36 -0.44 4.56 8.93
CA PHE A 36 -1.73 4.56 8.24
C PHE A 36 -2.72 5.51 8.90
N ASN A 37 -2.84 5.42 10.23
CA ASN A 37 -3.71 6.29 11.02
C ASN A 37 -3.21 7.74 11.05
N HIS A 38 -1.90 7.95 11.14
CA HIS A 38 -1.31 9.28 11.21
C HIS A 38 -1.46 10.06 9.90
N TRP A 39 -1.32 9.41 8.76
CA TRP A 39 -1.47 10.06 7.45
C TRP A 39 -2.92 10.08 6.95
N GLY A 40 -3.82 9.35 7.61
CA GLY A 40 -5.20 9.22 7.12
C GLY A 40 -5.23 8.63 5.72
N VAL A 41 -4.51 7.53 5.49
CA VAL A 41 -4.43 6.90 4.17
C VAL A 41 -5.82 6.38 3.77
N GLY A 42 -6.35 6.91 2.66
CA GLY A 42 -7.69 6.63 2.16
C GLY A 42 -8.70 7.72 2.50
N SER A 43 -9.91 7.59 1.96
CA SER A 43 -11.02 8.51 2.28
C SER A 43 -11.57 8.23 3.67
N ALA A 44 -11.79 9.28 4.47
CA ALA A 44 -12.40 9.17 5.80
C ALA A 44 -13.79 8.47 5.76
N ASP A 45 -14.55 8.71 4.69
CA ASP A 45 -15.86 8.13 4.46
C ASP A 45 -15.79 6.65 4.05
N HIS A 46 -14.81 6.27 3.23
CA HIS A 46 -14.79 4.95 2.55
C HIS A 46 -13.73 3.98 3.09
N ASN A 47 -12.78 4.44 3.91
CA ASN A 47 -11.73 3.62 4.52
C ASN A 47 -11.04 2.69 3.51
N ASN A 48 -10.71 3.25 2.36
CA ASN A 48 -10.29 2.54 1.15
C ASN A 48 -8.80 2.68 0.84
N GLY A 49 -8.03 3.11 1.84
CA GLY A 49 -6.59 3.27 1.72
C GLY A 49 -5.85 1.94 1.71
N VAL A 50 -4.81 1.83 0.90
CA VAL A 50 -3.77 0.79 1.01
C VAL A 50 -2.45 1.47 1.38
N LEU A 51 -1.74 0.96 2.37
CA LEU A 51 -0.38 1.37 2.67
C LEU A 51 0.56 0.18 2.46
N VAL A 52 1.52 0.33 1.55
CA VAL A 52 2.57 -0.66 1.29
C VAL A 52 3.87 -0.16 1.91
N LEU A 53 4.47 -0.97 2.80
CA LEU A 53 5.69 -0.63 3.53
C LEU A 53 6.79 -1.63 3.20
N LEU A 54 7.84 -1.14 2.55
CA LEU A 54 9.04 -1.92 2.27
C LEU A 54 10.16 -1.53 3.23
N PHE A 55 10.58 -2.46 4.09
CA PHE A 55 11.72 -2.33 4.98
C PHE A 55 12.93 -2.99 4.31
N GLN A 56 13.75 -2.19 3.61
CA GLN A 56 14.82 -2.68 2.75
C GLN A 56 15.90 -3.45 3.53
N GLY A 57 16.33 -2.92 4.68
CA GLY A 57 17.34 -3.56 5.54
C GLY A 57 16.85 -4.86 6.16
N ASP A 58 15.54 -4.96 6.44
CA ASP A 58 14.90 -6.14 7.01
C ASP A 58 14.37 -7.11 5.93
N ARG A 59 14.47 -6.73 4.64
CA ARG A 59 13.88 -7.42 3.48
C ARG A 59 12.42 -7.82 3.70
N ARG A 60 11.67 -6.93 4.37
CA ARG A 60 10.31 -7.20 4.82
C ARG A 60 9.32 -6.28 4.13
N LEU A 61 8.23 -6.86 3.66
CA LEU A 61 7.09 -6.15 3.10
C LEU A 61 5.91 -6.27 4.07
N GLU A 62 5.25 -5.15 4.35
CA GLU A 62 4.04 -5.10 5.17
C GLU A 62 2.99 -4.31 4.39
N ILE A 63 1.78 -4.86 4.27
CA ILE A 63 0.66 -4.18 3.62
C ILE A 63 -0.43 -3.97 4.66
N VAL A 64 -0.83 -2.71 4.84
CA VAL A 64 -1.91 -2.31 5.72
C VAL A 64 -3.06 -1.81 4.86
N THR A 65 -4.23 -2.43 5.00
CA THR A 65 -5.43 -2.06 4.24
C THR A 65 -6.47 -1.44 5.17
N GLY A 66 -7.20 -0.46 4.65
CA GLY A 66 -8.38 0.07 5.29
C GLY A 66 -9.52 -0.96 5.30
N ARG A 67 -10.39 -0.86 6.31
CA ARG A 67 -11.50 -1.81 6.49
C ARG A 67 -12.46 -1.87 5.29
N GLY A 68 -12.62 -0.78 4.55
CA GLY A 68 -13.53 -0.71 3.40
C GLY A 68 -13.08 -1.55 2.21
N ILE A 69 -11.78 -1.76 2.04
CA ILE A 69 -11.21 -2.55 0.93
C ILE A 69 -10.72 -3.93 1.36
N ALA A 70 -10.65 -4.22 2.66
CA ALA A 70 -10.18 -5.50 3.18
C ALA A 70 -10.98 -6.70 2.63
N ALA A 71 -12.27 -6.51 2.33
CA ALA A 71 -13.10 -7.52 1.68
C ALA A 71 -12.71 -7.75 0.20
N LEU A 72 -12.22 -6.72 -0.49
CA LEU A 72 -11.79 -6.78 -1.90
C LEU A 72 -10.35 -7.29 -2.04
N LEU A 73 -9.54 -7.04 -1.02
CA LEU A 73 -8.13 -7.44 -0.91
C LEU A 73 -7.93 -8.40 0.27
N PRO A 74 -8.36 -9.66 0.17
CA PRO A 74 -8.10 -10.65 1.21
C PRO A 74 -6.60 -10.84 1.43
N ASP A 75 -6.19 -11.09 2.69
CA ASP A 75 -4.78 -11.32 3.06
C ASP A 75 -4.12 -12.40 2.20
N ARG A 76 -4.85 -13.49 1.91
CA ARG A 76 -4.37 -14.56 1.04
C ARG A 76 -4.01 -14.06 -0.35
N TRP A 77 -4.88 -13.24 -0.94
CA TRP A 77 -4.64 -12.71 -2.28
C TRP A 77 -3.46 -11.73 -2.27
N LEU A 78 -3.37 -10.87 -1.25
CA LEU A 78 -2.24 -9.97 -1.06
C LEU A 78 -0.93 -10.76 -0.97
N LEU A 79 -0.88 -11.84 -0.19
CA LEU A 79 0.30 -12.68 -0.05
C LEU A 79 0.69 -13.33 -1.40
N GLU A 80 -0.27 -13.90 -2.12
CA GLU A 80 -0.03 -14.52 -3.42
C GLU A 80 0.49 -13.51 -4.45
N MET A 81 -0.11 -12.31 -4.50
CA MET A 81 0.32 -11.22 -5.37
C MET A 81 1.75 -10.76 -5.02
N GLN A 82 2.07 -10.56 -3.75
CA GLN A 82 3.41 -10.18 -3.30
C GLN A 82 4.46 -11.20 -3.74
N LEU A 83 4.19 -12.49 -3.51
CA LEU A 83 5.10 -13.58 -3.87
C LEU A 83 5.30 -13.70 -5.38
N ARG A 84 4.26 -13.47 -6.18
CA ARG A 84 4.29 -13.59 -7.65
C ARG A 84 4.90 -12.36 -8.33
N ALA A 85 4.49 -11.16 -7.94
CA ALA A 85 4.76 -9.92 -8.67
C ALA A 85 5.87 -9.08 -8.04
N MET A 86 6.06 -9.13 -6.71
CA MET A 86 6.99 -8.21 -6.03
C MET A 86 8.31 -8.90 -5.64
N VAL A 87 8.22 -10.09 -5.04
CA VAL A 87 9.38 -10.84 -4.53
C VAL A 87 10.45 -11.13 -5.59
N PRO A 88 10.14 -11.45 -6.86
CA PRO A 88 11.18 -11.67 -7.88
C PRO A 88 12.05 -10.43 -8.10
N HIS A 89 11.44 -9.24 -8.15
CA HIS A 89 12.15 -7.97 -8.35
C HIS A 89 12.99 -7.61 -7.12
N PHE A 90 12.45 -7.82 -5.91
CA PHE A 90 13.19 -7.60 -4.67
C PHE A 90 14.40 -8.52 -4.53
N LYS A 91 14.31 -9.75 -5.03
CA LYS A 91 15.46 -10.67 -5.11
C LYS A 91 16.53 -10.20 -6.10
N ALA A 92 16.13 -9.50 -7.17
CA ALA A 92 17.04 -8.89 -8.13
C ALA A 92 17.61 -7.53 -7.67
N GLY A 93 17.18 -7.02 -6.51
CA GLY A 93 17.57 -5.70 -6.00
C GLY A 93 16.78 -4.53 -6.61
N ASP A 94 15.83 -4.82 -7.49
CA ASP A 94 14.99 -3.83 -8.15
C ASP A 94 13.72 -3.58 -7.33
N HIS A 95 13.86 -2.78 -6.28
CA HIS A 95 12.75 -2.47 -5.38
C HIS A 95 11.68 -1.60 -6.05
N ALA A 96 12.07 -0.71 -6.97
CA ALA A 96 11.15 0.17 -7.68
C ALA A 96 10.21 -0.65 -8.59
N ALA A 97 10.77 -1.54 -9.41
CA ALA A 97 9.97 -2.38 -10.29
C ALA A 97 9.05 -3.34 -9.50
N GLY A 98 9.52 -3.87 -8.36
CA GLY A 98 8.70 -4.72 -7.50
C GLY A 98 7.52 -3.97 -6.87
N LEU A 99 7.72 -2.72 -6.46
CA LEU A 99 6.65 -1.86 -5.95
C LEU A 99 5.67 -1.49 -7.05
N GLU A 100 6.15 -1.08 -8.23
CA GLU A 100 5.32 -0.76 -9.39
C GLU A 100 4.45 -1.95 -9.82
N ALA A 101 5.03 -3.15 -9.90
CA ALA A 101 4.30 -4.38 -10.22
C ALA A 101 3.19 -4.66 -9.20
N GLY A 102 3.48 -4.53 -7.91
CA GLY A 102 2.49 -4.72 -6.85
C GLY A 102 1.34 -3.70 -6.90
N VAL A 103 1.67 -2.42 -7.11
CA VAL A 103 0.69 -1.34 -7.27
C VAL A 103 -0.18 -1.56 -8.52
N SER A 104 0.41 -2.03 -9.62
CA SER A 104 -0.32 -2.34 -10.86
C SER A 104 -1.37 -3.44 -10.64
N GLU A 105 -0.99 -4.52 -9.94
CA GLU A 105 -1.91 -5.61 -9.59
C GLU A 105 -3.04 -5.15 -8.64
N LEU A 106 -2.70 -4.31 -7.65
CA LEU A 106 -3.69 -3.69 -6.75
C LEU A 106 -4.68 -2.84 -7.53
N ARG A 107 -4.19 -1.95 -8.39
CA ARG A 107 -5.01 -1.10 -9.25
C ARG A 107 -5.91 -1.94 -10.16
N HIS A 108 -5.37 -3.00 -10.76
CA HIS A 108 -6.14 -3.90 -11.62
C HIS A 108 -7.29 -4.57 -10.85
N ARG A 109 -7.02 -5.06 -9.64
CA ARG A 109 -8.04 -5.69 -8.81
C ARG A 109 -9.10 -4.72 -8.31
N LEU A 110 -8.71 -3.51 -7.92
CA LEU A 110 -9.63 -2.49 -7.42
C LEU A 110 -10.50 -1.89 -8.53
N ARG A 111 -9.97 -1.69 -9.74
CA ARG A 111 -10.74 -1.18 -10.89
C ARG A 111 -11.96 -2.03 -11.26
N GLY A 112 -11.94 -3.33 -10.97
CA GLY A 112 -13.07 -4.23 -11.23
C GLY A 112 -14.12 -4.27 -10.12
N LEU A 113 -13.84 -3.71 -8.94
CA LEU A 113 -14.62 -3.94 -7.72
C LEU A 113 -15.00 -2.66 -6.96
N ALA A 114 -14.40 -1.52 -7.31
CA ALA A 114 -14.74 -0.23 -6.72
C ALA A 114 -16.17 0.18 -7.13
N PRO A 115 -17.05 0.52 -6.16
CA PRO A 115 -18.38 1.02 -6.49
C PRO A 115 -18.28 2.38 -7.22
N PRO A 116 -19.22 2.71 -8.13
CA PRO A 116 -19.12 3.87 -9.01
C PRO A 116 -19.09 5.24 -8.29
N HIS A 117 -19.40 5.27 -6.99
CA HIS A 117 -19.37 6.49 -6.17
C HIS A 117 -18.02 6.74 -5.48
N TRP A 118 -17.06 5.81 -5.58
CA TRP A 118 -15.71 6.05 -5.13
C TRP A 118 -15.03 7.04 -6.10
N ARG A 119 -14.91 8.30 -5.69
CA ARG A 119 -14.14 9.31 -6.44
C ARG A 119 -12.64 9.19 -6.12
N PRO A 120 -11.75 9.20 -7.13
CA PRO A 120 -10.33 9.37 -6.88
C PRO A 120 -10.07 10.71 -6.19
N CYS A 121 -9.13 10.72 -5.23
CA CYS A 121 -8.72 11.91 -4.51
C CYS A 121 -8.06 12.90 -5.49
N GLY A 122 -8.83 13.85 -6.02
CA GLY A 122 -8.29 14.86 -6.95
C GLY A 122 -9.25 15.40 -8.02
N GLY A 123 -10.53 15.02 -8.00
CA GLY A 123 -11.54 15.62 -8.88
C GLY A 123 -11.86 17.06 -8.49
N ALA A 124 -11.07 18.02 -8.98
CA ALA A 124 -11.51 19.39 -9.11
C ALA A 124 -12.68 19.43 -10.10
N ASP A 125 -13.90 19.52 -9.57
CA ASP A 125 -15.09 19.79 -10.38
C ASP A 125 -15.10 21.27 -10.79
N GLY A 126 -14.33 21.57 -11.83
CA GLY A 126 -14.62 22.71 -12.67
C GLY A 126 -15.81 22.37 -13.58
N GLY A 127 -16.93 23.08 -13.38
CA GLY A 127 -17.82 23.49 -14.47
C GLY A 127 -19.11 22.70 -14.70
N GLY A 128 -20.22 23.31 -14.29
CA GLY A 128 -21.33 23.62 -15.21
C GLY A 128 -22.47 22.62 -15.35
N SER A 129 -23.59 22.91 -14.69
CA SER A 129 -24.84 23.40 -15.33
C SER A 129 -25.78 23.96 -14.27
#